data_AF-A0A8J1TFU5-F1
#
_entry.id   AF-A0A8J1TFU5-F1
#
_cell.length_a   1.000
_cell.length_b   1.000
_cell.length_c   1.000
_cell.angle_alpha   90.00
_cell.angle_beta   90.00
_cell.angle_gamma   90.00
#
_symmetry.space_group_name_H-M   'P 1'
#
loop_
_entity.id
_entity.type
_entity.pdbx_description
1 polymer ?
#
loop_
_entity_poly.entity_id
_entity_poly.type
_entity_poly.pdbx_seq_one_letter_code
_entity_poly.pdbx_strand_id
1 'polypeptide(L)'
;MLESCARNTAKYADETMHKQNIYRNLLVNERYKLLICPIPKIGSSFLRTIFKILHHNLTKTDPTTLVGKGDIHSVPFPKLLDFDTTEQKKILSTYTKVMFTRDPLSRIFSAYQNKLVSTNLKYWGSGKGIIKAYRHNPTKKSLSCGHDTRFEEFLDFLIHVSENHNSDKMDVHWKPVHLQCDPCMIQYDIIGKLESFYDDMTETLRTIGAQDKIYLPKVDSLSLAIRKGMMAQEIEISFSHLNELNKLGCISEKEFPLRVVQNFVSHGYIGQFGEKERLELSKIASGPTNAKYLTKWIFKQMEKSDSSYLRNLPKETEKAAYKNLTKDMLLRLKVAYLHDFTLFGYDF
;
A
#
# COMPACT_ATOMS: atom_id res chain seq x y z
N MET A 1 12.73 17.92 10.97
CA MET A 1 11.26 17.85 11.07
C MET A 1 10.65 19.16 11.57
N LEU A 2 11.02 19.66 12.75
CA LEU A 2 10.49 20.94 13.27
C LEU A 2 10.71 22.12 12.31
N GLU A 3 11.89 22.23 11.70
CA GLU A 3 12.13 23.25 10.66
C GLU A 3 11.31 23.03 9.38
N SER A 4 11.09 21.78 8.99
CA SER A 4 10.27 21.43 7.82
C SER A 4 8.80 21.75 8.06
N CYS A 5 8.30 21.53 9.29
CA CYS A 5 6.97 21.92 9.72
C CYS A 5 6.81 23.44 9.83
N ALA A 6 7.83 24.16 10.32
CA ALA A 6 7.82 25.63 10.37
C ALA A 6 7.83 26.27 8.97
N ARG A 7 8.47 25.63 7.99
CA ARG A 7 8.43 26.03 6.57
C ARG A 7 7.14 25.62 5.86
N ASN A 8 6.38 24.68 6.44
CA ASN A 8 5.09 24.24 5.92
C ASN A 8 3.98 25.18 6.42
N THR A 9 3.97 26.42 5.93
CA THR A 9 2.92 27.41 6.20
C THR A 9 1.72 27.27 5.27
N ALA A 10 1.57 26.14 4.58
CA ALA A 10 0.45 25.90 3.70
C ALA A 10 -0.83 25.84 4.55
N LYS A 11 -1.55 26.96 4.61
CA LYS A 11 -2.91 27.01 5.12
C LYS A 11 -3.75 26.07 4.27
N TYR A 12 -4.18 24.96 4.86
CA TYR A 12 -5.17 24.11 4.22
C TYR A 12 -6.41 24.96 3.89
N ALA A 13 -7.00 24.76 2.71
CA ALA A 13 -8.14 25.55 2.27
C ALA A 13 -9.30 25.51 3.29
N ASP A 14 -9.41 24.40 4.04
CA ASP A 14 -10.24 24.26 5.22
C ASP A 14 -9.48 23.48 6.31
N GLU A 15 -8.92 24.20 7.29
CA GLU A 15 -8.18 23.61 8.41
C GLU A 15 -9.04 22.69 9.29
N THR A 16 -10.34 22.97 9.41
CA THR A 16 -11.26 22.18 10.23
C THR A 16 -11.54 20.84 9.56
N MET A 17 -11.88 20.86 8.26
CA MET A 17 -12.08 19.64 7.48
C MET A 17 -10.80 18.81 7.41
N HIS A 18 -9.64 19.45 7.21
CA HIS A 18 -8.35 18.76 7.23
C HIS A 18 -8.12 18.05 8.56
N LYS A 19 -8.26 18.76 9.68
CA LYS A 19 -8.14 18.18 11.03
C LYS A 19 -9.07 16.99 11.24
N GLN A 20 -10.34 17.10 10.85
CA GLN A 20 -11.30 15.99 10.95
C GLN A 20 -10.88 14.79 10.10
N ASN A 21 -10.37 15.02 8.89
CA ASN A 21 -9.86 13.96 8.03
C ASN A 21 -8.65 13.25 8.64
N ILE A 22 -7.72 13.99 9.25
CA ILE A 22 -6.60 13.41 10.00
C ILE A 22 -7.12 12.56 11.17
N TYR A 23 -8.05 13.09 11.97
CA TYR A 23 -8.58 12.38 13.15
C TYR A 23 -9.34 11.10 12.76
N ARG A 24 -9.99 11.06 11.60
CA ARG A 24 -10.65 9.86 11.05
C ARG A 24 -9.65 8.75 10.70
N ASN A 25 -8.38 9.09 10.44
CA ASN A 25 -7.35 8.13 10.06
C ASN A 25 -6.58 7.57 11.26
N LEU A 26 -6.70 8.17 12.44
CA LEU A 26 -5.99 7.75 13.65
C LEU A 26 -6.78 6.68 14.40
N LEU A 27 -6.21 5.48 14.53
CA LEU A 27 -6.76 4.39 15.33
C LEU A 27 -6.33 4.52 16.78
N VAL A 28 -7.27 4.32 17.71
CA VAL A 28 -7.08 4.48 19.16
C VAL A 28 -7.13 3.11 19.84
N ASN A 29 -6.08 2.79 20.60
CA ASN A 29 -6.06 1.66 21.52
C ASN A 29 -5.89 2.18 22.95
N GLU A 30 -6.99 2.20 23.70
CA GLU A 30 -7.01 2.72 25.07
C GLU A 30 -6.18 1.88 26.04
N ARG A 31 -6.14 0.55 25.85
CA ARG A 31 -5.41 -0.39 26.73
C ARG A 31 -3.92 -0.10 26.75
N TYR A 32 -3.32 0.11 25.58
CA TYR A 32 -1.89 0.38 25.45
C TYR A 32 -1.58 1.87 25.33
N LYS A 33 -2.59 2.74 25.49
CA LYS A 33 -2.48 4.20 25.26
C LYS A 33 -1.75 4.50 23.94
N LEU A 34 -2.17 3.83 22.87
CA LEU A 34 -1.55 3.91 21.55
C LEU A 34 -2.49 4.61 20.56
N LEU A 35 -1.94 5.56 19.82
CA LEU A 35 -2.57 6.20 18.67
C LEU A 35 -1.74 5.88 17.42
N ILE A 36 -2.34 5.25 16.40
CA ILE A 36 -1.60 4.87 15.17
C ILE A 36 -2.30 5.31 13.89
N CYS A 37 -1.52 5.78 12.91
CA CYS A 37 -2.04 6.19 11.60
C CYS A 37 -1.65 5.20 10.48
N PRO A 38 -2.51 4.23 10.10
CA PRO A 38 -2.18 3.20 9.11
C PRO A 38 -2.45 3.67 7.66
N ILE A 39 -1.51 4.40 7.08
CA ILE A 39 -1.60 4.89 5.69
C ILE A 39 -1.41 3.75 4.69
N PRO A 40 -2.16 3.67 3.58
CA PRO A 40 -1.90 2.67 2.56
C PRO A 40 -0.46 2.70 2.02
N LYS A 41 0.06 1.50 1.73
CA LYS A 41 1.37 1.25 1.08
C LYS A 41 2.62 1.48 1.93
N ILE A 42 2.46 1.73 3.23
CA ILE A 42 3.55 1.76 4.24
C ILE A 42 3.64 0.47 5.09
N GLY A 43 2.97 -0.61 4.66
CA GLY A 43 2.78 -1.82 5.49
C GLY A 43 1.52 -1.78 6.37
N SER A 44 0.53 -0.94 6.04
CA SER A 44 -0.68 -0.75 6.85
C SER A 44 -1.48 -2.02 7.13
N SER A 45 -1.55 -2.99 6.22
CA SER A 45 -2.21 -4.27 6.50
C SER A 45 -1.56 -4.98 7.70
N PHE A 46 -0.23 -4.97 7.78
CA PHE A 46 0.50 -5.60 8.87
C PHE A 46 0.40 -4.79 10.16
N LEU A 47 0.48 -3.46 10.10
CA LEU A 47 0.21 -2.57 11.24
C LEU A 47 -1.18 -2.79 11.82
N ARG A 48 -2.21 -2.92 10.98
CA ARG A 48 -3.58 -3.22 11.43
C ARG A 48 -3.69 -4.64 12.01
N THR A 49 -2.95 -5.62 11.51
CA THR A 49 -2.88 -6.96 12.12
C THR A 49 -2.28 -6.91 13.52
N ILE A 50 -1.18 -6.17 13.71
CA ILE A 50 -0.59 -5.90 15.03
C ILE A 50 -1.60 -5.19 15.93
N PHE A 51 -2.25 -4.15 15.42
CA PHE A 51 -3.27 -3.41 16.15
C PHE A 51 -4.44 -4.30 16.58
N LYS A 52 -4.88 -5.23 15.72
CA LYS A 52 -5.90 -6.24 16.03
C LYS A 52 -5.49 -7.12 17.20
N ILE A 53 -4.26 -7.62 17.20
CA ILE A 53 -3.71 -8.45 18.28
C ILE A 53 -3.74 -7.68 19.61
N LEU A 54 -3.28 -6.42 19.59
CA LEU A 54 -3.29 -5.56 20.77
C LEU A 54 -4.71 -5.25 21.25
N HIS A 55 -5.60 -4.88 20.32
CA HIS A 55 -6.99 -4.51 20.63
C HIS A 55 -7.76 -5.65 21.29
N HIS A 56 -7.61 -6.88 20.78
CA HIS A 56 -8.23 -8.07 21.37
C HIS A 56 -7.38 -8.72 22.49
N ASN A 57 -6.25 -8.11 22.86
CA ASN A 57 -5.34 -8.61 23.90
C ASN A 57 -4.94 -10.09 23.70
N LEU A 58 -4.67 -10.49 22.45
CA LEU A 58 -4.19 -11.84 22.16
C LEU A 58 -2.75 -11.97 22.68
N THR A 59 -2.41 -13.14 23.22
CA THR A 59 -1.12 -13.38 23.88
C THR A 59 -0.15 -14.12 22.96
N LYS A 60 1.14 -13.73 23.02
CA LYS A 60 2.26 -14.36 22.31
C LYS A 60 1.95 -14.73 20.86
N THR A 61 1.28 -13.81 20.16
CA THR A 61 0.78 -14.08 18.81
C THR A 61 1.83 -13.67 17.79
N ASP A 62 2.15 -14.59 16.87
CA ASP A 62 2.90 -14.26 15.66
C ASP A 62 1.92 -13.63 14.64
N PRO A 63 2.06 -12.33 14.33
CA PRO A 63 1.16 -11.63 13.41
C PRO A 63 1.22 -12.19 12.00
N THR A 64 2.30 -12.85 11.59
CA THR A 64 2.43 -13.44 10.25
C THR A 64 1.41 -14.56 10.01
N THR A 65 0.98 -15.24 11.07
CA THR A 65 -0.06 -16.28 11.00
C THR A 65 -1.45 -15.72 10.67
N LEU A 66 -1.64 -14.41 10.77
CA LEU A 66 -2.90 -13.71 10.51
C LEU A 66 -2.87 -12.93 9.19
N VAL A 67 -1.70 -12.76 8.56
CA VAL A 67 -1.59 -12.04 7.29
C VAL A 67 -2.36 -12.80 6.20
N GLY A 68 -3.17 -12.06 5.45
CA GLY A 68 -4.00 -12.60 4.37
C GLY A 68 -5.24 -13.36 4.85
N LYS A 69 -5.51 -13.42 6.16
CA LYS A 69 -6.74 -14.03 6.70
C LYS A 69 -7.82 -12.97 6.91
N GLY A 70 -8.83 -13.00 6.02
CA GLY A 70 -9.93 -12.04 6.04
C GLY A 70 -9.52 -10.63 5.61
N ASP A 71 -10.46 -9.69 5.62
CA ASP A 71 -10.19 -8.29 5.29
C ASP A 71 -9.89 -7.46 6.55
N ILE A 72 -8.60 -7.29 6.84
CA ILE A 72 -8.11 -6.50 7.97
C ILE A 72 -8.50 -5.01 7.88
N HIS A 73 -8.77 -4.49 6.67
CA HIS A 73 -9.17 -3.10 6.45
C HIS A 73 -10.65 -2.87 6.74
N SER A 74 -11.47 -3.93 6.72
CA SER A 74 -12.88 -3.91 7.12
C SER A 74 -13.09 -4.11 8.63
N VAL A 75 -12.06 -4.47 9.39
CA VAL A 75 -12.18 -4.60 10.87
C VAL A 75 -12.42 -3.22 11.49
N PRO A 76 -13.53 -3.02 12.23
CA PRO A 76 -13.80 -1.76 12.90
C PRO A 76 -12.86 -1.60 14.09
N PHE A 77 -12.20 -0.44 14.16
CA PHE A 77 -11.38 -0.03 15.29
C PHE A 77 -11.81 1.37 15.72
N PRO A 78 -11.77 1.69 17.03
CA PRO A 78 -12.00 3.06 17.49
C PRO A 78 -11.05 4.02 16.80
N LYS A 79 -11.59 5.12 16.29
CA LYS A 79 -10.83 6.22 15.68
C LYS A 79 -10.86 7.42 16.60
N LEU A 80 -9.87 8.30 16.50
CA LEU A 80 -9.84 9.52 17.32
C LEU A 80 -11.09 10.38 17.13
N LEU A 81 -11.62 10.42 15.90
CA LEU A 81 -12.85 11.16 15.59
C LEU A 81 -14.10 10.60 16.29
N ASP A 82 -14.07 9.35 16.78
CA ASP A 82 -15.20 8.73 17.47
C ASP A 82 -15.34 9.21 18.93
N PHE A 83 -14.33 9.92 19.47
CA PHE A 83 -14.31 10.47 20.82
C PHE A 83 -14.74 11.94 20.83
N ASP A 84 -15.26 12.42 21.96
CA ASP A 84 -15.57 13.85 22.13
C ASP A 84 -14.31 14.72 22.19
N THR A 85 -14.48 16.04 22.13
CA THR A 85 -13.34 16.98 22.08
C THR A 85 -12.44 16.93 23.33
N THR A 86 -12.99 16.61 24.50
CA THR A 86 -12.24 16.52 25.76
C THR A 86 -11.38 15.25 25.77
N GLU A 87 -11.99 14.11 25.41
CA GLU A 87 -11.29 12.84 25.27
C GLU A 87 -10.24 12.90 24.15
N GLN A 88 -10.54 13.53 23.00
CA GLN A 88 -9.56 13.73 21.92
C GLN A 88 -8.32 14.47 22.42
N LYS A 89 -8.47 15.57 23.17
CA LYS A 89 -7.34 16.32 23.74
C LYS A 89 -6.52 15.47 24.70
N LYS A 90 -7.19 14.72 25.58
CA LYS A 90 -6.56 13.81 26.53
C LYS A 90 -5.79 12.69 25.84
N ILE A 91 -6.37 12.06 24.81
CA ILE A 91 -5.71 11.03 24.01
C ILE A 91 -4.45 11.61 23.36
N LEU A 92 -4.57 12.74 22.66
CA LEU A 92 -3.43 13.39 21.98
C LEU A 92 -2.30 13.77 22.95
N SER A 93 -2.63 14.17 24.19
CA SER A 93 -1.64 14.59 25.19
C SER A 93 -1.06 13.45 26.03
N THR A 94 -1.71 12.28 26.08
CA THR A 94 -1.30 11.19 27.00
C THR A 94 -0.96 9.86 26.32
N TYR A 95 -1.30 9.68 25.04
CA TYR A 95 -1.05 8.44 24.31
C TYR A 95 0.25 8.55 23.52
N THR A 96 0.91 7.42 23.34
CA THR A 96 2.03 7.30 22.39
C THR A 96 1.47 7.34 20.97
N LYS A 97 1.91 8.32 20.20
CA LYS A 97 1.49 8.60 18.83
C LYS A 97 2.52 8.01 17.88
N VAL A 98 2.09 7.06 17.06
CA VAL A 98 2.96 6.33 16.14
C VAL A 98 2.46 6.48 14.71
N MET A 99 3.37 6.75 13.78
CA MET A 99 3.11 6.54 12.36
C MET A 99 4.28 5.83 11.71
N PHE A 100 4.02 5.26 10.54
CA PHE A 100 5.06 4.73 9.67
C PHE A 100 5.05 5.50 8.35
N THR A 101 6.17 5.48 7.66
CA THR A 101 6.38 6.13 6.38
C THR A 101 7.07 5.16 5.43
N ARG A 102 7.20 5.55 4.17
CA ARG A 102 7.92 4.81 3.14
C ARG A 102 8.46 5.82 2.16
N ASP A 103 9.56 5.47 1.50
CA ASP A 103 10.05 6.22 0.36
C ASP A 103 8.89 6.57 -0.61
N PRO A 104 8.71 7.85 -0.97
CA PRO A 104 7.57 8.27 -1.78
C PRO A 104 7.53 7.59 -3.16
N LEU A 105 8.67 7.36 -3.81
CA LEU A 105 8.73 6.69 -5.13
C LEU A 105 8.32 5.22 -4.99
N SER A 106 8.84 4.53 -3.98
CA SER A 106 8.46 3.15 -3.68
C SER A 106 6.97 3.03 -3.34
N ARG A 107 6.41 4.03 -2.65
CA ARG A 107 4.99 4.08 -2.30
C ARG A 107 4.10 4.29 -3.53
N ILE A 108 4.45 5.23 -4.41
CA ILE A 108 3.75 5.50 -5.68
C ILE A 108 3.75 4.26 -6.57
N PHE A 109 4.92 3.62 -6.71
CA PHE A 109 5.04 2.42 -7.53
C PHE A 109 4.18 1.27 -6.97
N SER A 110 4.22 1.05 -5.64
CA SER A 110 3.36 0.06 -4.98
C SER A 110 1.86 0.36 -5.15
N ALA A 111 1.46 1.64 -5.18
CA ALA A 111 0.09 2.04 -5.42
C ALA A 111 -0.34 1.71 -6.87
N TYR A 112 0.48 2.09 -7.86
CA TYR A 112 0.25 1.78 -9.27
C TYR A 112 0.04 0.28 -9.49
N GLN A 113 0.95 -0.55 -8.98
CA GLN A 113 0.88 -1.99 -9.19
C GLN A 113 -0.34 -2.62 -8.52
N ASN A 114 -0.58 -2.29 -7.24
CA ASN A 114 -1.71 -2.87 -6.53
C ASN A 114 -3.07 -2.39 -7.05
N LYS A 115 -3.17 -1.19 -7.62
CA LYS A 115 -4.47 -0.60 -8.00
C LYS A 115 -4.74 -0.61 -9.50
N LEU A 116 -3.77 -0.28 -10.32
CA LEU A 116 -3.97 -0.10 -11.76
C LEU A 116 -3.52 -1.31 -12.59
N VAL A 117 -2.53 -2.07 -12.11
CA VAL A 117 -2.07 -3.30 -12.79
C VAL A 117 -2.92 -4.51 -12.41
N SER A 118 -3.28 -4.61 -11.13
CA SER A 118 -4.07 -5.72 -10.59
C SER A 118 -5.45 -5.88 -11.26
N THR A 119 -6.05 -7.05 -11.06
CA THR A 119 -7.40 -7.39 -11.53
C THR A 119 -8.50 -6.84 -10.61
N ASN A 120 -8.20 -5.78 -9.85
CA ASN A 120 -9.17 -5.11 -8.98
C ASN A 120 -10.03 -4.12 -9.78
N LEU A 121 -11.24 -4.55 -10.14
CA LEU A 121 -12.20 -3.79 -10.93
C LEU A 121 -12.54 -2.40 -10.37
N LYS A 122 -12.45 -2.21 -9.05
CA LYS A 122 -12.73 -0.92 -8.40
C LYS A 122 -11.88 0.22 -8.97
N TYR A 123 -10.64 -0.07 -9.37
CA TYR A 123 -9.67 0.94 -9.80
C TYR A 123 -9.55 1.06 -11.32
N TRP A 124 -10.17 0.15 -12.06
CA TRP A 124 -10.23 0.25 -13.52
C TRP A 124 -10.99 1.49 -13.98
N GLY A 125 -11.98 1.97 -13.21
CA GLY A 125 -12.62 3.27 -13.46
C GLY A 125 -11.63 4.43 -13.45
N SER A 126 -10.70 4.45 -12.49
CA SER A 126 -9.60 5.42 -12.45
C SER A 126 -8.69 5.27 -13.67
N GLY A 127 -8.35 4.02 -14.03
CA GLY A 127 -7.58 3.72 -15.23
C GLY A 127 -8.22 4.24 -16.52
N LYS A 128 -9.55 4.12 -16.68
CA LYS A 128 -10.27 4.71 -17.83
C LYS A 128 -10.09 6.23 -17.89
N GLY A 129 -10.22 6.90 -16.75
CA GLY A 129 -10.04 8.35 -16.65
C GLY A 129 -8.63 8.78 -17.02
N ILE A 130 -7.62 8.07 -16.50
CA ILE A 130 -6.21 8.31 -16.79
C ILE A 130 -5.92 8.09 -18.28
N ILE A 131 -6.30 6.94 -18.84
CA ILE A 131 -6.09 6.63 -20.26
C ILE A 131 -6.77 7.67 -21.16
N LYS A 132 -8.01 8.05 -20.85
CA LYS A 132 -8.74 9.05 -21.63
C LYS A 132 -8.03 10.42 -21.63
N ALA A 133 -7.38 10.79 -20.53
CA ALA A 133 -6.73 12.09 -20.38
C ALA A 133 -5.31 12.12 -20.98
N TYR A 134 -4.54 11.04 -20.84
CA TYR A 134 -3.09 11.08 -21.11
C TYR A 134 -2.63 10.16 -22.24
N ARG A 135 -3.41 9.13 -22.64
CA ARG A 135 -2.98 8.22 -23.70
C ARG A 135 -3.22 8.84 -25.07
N HIS A 136 -2.17 8.89 -25.88
CA HIS A 136 -2.30 9.20 -27.30
C HIS A 136 -2.84 7.97 -28.08
N ASN A 137 -3.88 8.19 -28.90
CA ASN A 137 -4.54 7.16 -29.72
C ASN A 137 -4.95 5.87 -28.96
N PRO A 138 -5.76 5.96 -27.89
CA PRO A 138 -6.16 4.80 -27.11
C PRO A 138 -7.11 3.89 -27.90
N THR A 139 -6.97 2.58 -27.75
CA THR A 139 -7.93 1.63 -28.33
C THR A 139 -9.30 1.76 -27.65
N LYS A 140 -10.37 1.39 -28.35
CA LYS A 140 -11.73 1.32 -27.75
C LYS A 140 -11.74 0.44 -26.50
N LYS A 141 -11.00 -0.68 -26.51
CA LYS A 141 -10.87 -1.59 -25.37
C LYS A 141 -10.18 -0.91 -24.19
N SER A 142 -9.09 -0.18 -24.43
CA SER A 142 -8.38 0.55 -23.36
C SER A 142 -9.28 1.60 -22.70
N LEU A 143 -10.03 2.36 -23.50
CA LEU A 143 -10.99 3.36 -23.00
C LEU A 143 -12.16 2.73 -22.23
N SER A 144 -12.67 1.58 -22.70
CA SER A 144 -13.81 0.93 -22.07
C SER A 144 -13.42 0.13 -20.82
N CYS A 145 -12.19 -0.39 -20.76
CA CYS A 145 -11.75 -1.29 -19.70
C CYS A 145 -10.89 -0.59 -18.64
N GLY A 146 -9.99 0.33 -19.00
CA GLY A 146 -9.10 0.99 -18.03
C GLY A 146 -7.97 0.11 -17.47
N HIS A 147 -7.99 -1.18 -17.81
CA HIS A 147 -7.12 -2.21 -17.26
C HIS A 147 -5.64 -2.05 -17.62
N ASP A 148 -5.28 -1.34 -18.67
CA ASP A 148 -3.93 -1.33 -19.25
C ASP A 148 -3.24 0.01 -19.07
N THR A 149 -3.60 0.76 -18.02
CA THR A 149 -2.99 2.06 -17.68
C THR A 149 -1.48 1.91 -17.52
N ARG A 150 -0.69 2.77 -18.16
CA ARG A 150 0.77 2.75 -18.11
C ARG A 150 1.28 3.55 -16.92
N PHE A 151 2.52 3.29 -16.52
CA PHE A 151 3.09 3.94 -15.35
C PHE A 151 3.30 5.43 -15.59
N GLU A 152 3.80 5.82 -16.77
CA GLU A 152 3.96 7.24 -17.13
C GLU A 152 2.63 8.00 -17.11
N GLU A 153 1.54 7.40 -17.62
CA GLU A 153 0.21 8.01 -17.62
C GLU A 153 -0.33 8.21 -16.19
N PHE A 154 -0.03 7.28 -15.30
CA PHE A 154 -0.37 7.41 -13.88
C PHE A 154 0.44 8.53 -13.21
N LEU A 155 1.72 8.69 -13.52
CA LEU A 155 2.54 9.77 -12.97
C LEU A 155 2.07 11.14 -13.48
N ASP A 156 1.77 11.28 -14.77
CA ASP A 156 1.18 12.49 -15.33
C ASP A 156 -0.11 12.88 -14.60
N PHE A 157 -0.96 11.90 -14.31
CA PHE A 157 -2.16 12.11 -13.50
C PHE A 157 -1.85 12.64 -12.09
N LEU A 158 -0.89 12.03 -11.37
CA LEU A 158 -0.53 12.47 -10.02
C LEU A 158 0.03 13.90 -10.02
N ILE A 159 0.93 14.18 -10.95
CA ILE A 159 1.54 15.51 -11.14
C ILE A 159 0.46 16.54 -11.43
N HIS A 160 -0.43 16.26 -12.40
CA HIS A 160 -1.51 17.16 -12.76
C HIS A 160 -2.45 17.46 -11.59
N VAL A 161 -2.84 16.46 -10.79
CA VAL A 161 -3.71 16.68 -9.62
C VAL A 161 -3.01 17.53 -8.56
N SER A 162 -1.69 17.34 -8.38
CA SER A 162 -0.88 18.14 -7.47
C SER A 162 -0.78 19.60 -7.93
N GLU A 163 -0.45 19.83 -9.20
CA GLU A 163 -0.29 21.18 -9.79
C GLU A 163 -1.59 21.98 -9.76
N ASN A 164 -2.74 21.32 -9.86
CA ASN A 164 -4.05 21.95 -9.78
C ASN A 164 -4.58 22.08 -8.33
N HIS A 165 -3.73 21.91 -7.31
CA HIS A 165 -4.10 21.98 -5.89
C HIS A 165 -5.30 21.09 -5.51
N ASN A 166 -5.47 19.95 -6.18
CA ASN A 166 -6.56 19.01 -5.96
C ASN A 166 -6.12 17.75 -5.18
N SER A 167 -4.96 17.80 -4.53
CA SER A 167 -4.38 16.69 -3.76
C SER A 167 -5.32 16.15 -2.67
N ASP A 168 -6.28 16.96 -2.19
CA ASP A 168 -7.29 16.50 -1.23
C ASP A 168 -8.31 15.52 -1.79
N LYS A 169 -8.50 15.52 -3.12
CA LYS A 169 -9.38 14.59 -3.84
C LYS A 169 -8.65 13.33 -4.32
N MET A 170 -7.34 13.23 -4.07
CA MET A 170 -6.58 12.03 -4.42
C MET A 170 -7.05 10.83 -3.59
N ASP A 171 -7.08 9.66 -4.22
CA ASP A 171 -7.28 8.39 -3.50
C ASP A 171 -6.14 8.20 -2.48
N VAL A 172 -6.51 7.72 -1.29
CA VAL A 172 -5.61 7.47 -0.15
C VAL A 172 -4.39 6.61 -0.47
N HIS A 173 -4.44 5.78 -1.53
CA HIS A 173 -3.33 4.91 -1.91
C HIS A 173 -2.16 5.65 -2.53
N TRP A 174 -2.39 6.81 -3.14
CA TRP A 174 -1.34 7.65 -3.74
C TRP A 174 -1.35 9.09 -3.22
N LYS A 175 -2.36 9.53 -2.45
CA LYS A 175 -2.32 10.82 -1.73
C LYS A 175 -1.04 10.90 -0.87
N PRO A 176 -0.29 12.02 -0.87
CA PRO A 176 0.90 12.18 -0.02
C PRO A 176 0.66 11.81 1.44
N VAL A 177 1.68 11.25 2.09
CA VAL A 177 1.65 10.76 3.48
C VAL A 177 1.35 11.91 4.45
N HIS A 178 2.00 13.07 4.27
CA HIS A 178 1.78 14.24 5.13
C HIS A 178 0.33 14.75 5.08
N LEU A 179 -0.38 14.59 3.96
CA LEU A 179 -1.79 15.00 3.85
C LEU A 179 -2.78 14.00 4.47
N GLN A 180 -2.33 12.81 4.86
CA GLN A 180 -3.19 11.78 5.44
C GLN A 180 -3.10 11.68 6.96
N CYS A 181 -1.93 11.98 7.51
CA CYS A 181 -1.65 11.83 8.95
C CYS A 181 -1.00 13.06 9.58
N ASP A 182 -0.53 14.02 8.78
CA ASP A 182 0.00 15.32 9.20
C ASP A 182 0.89 15.28 10.46
N PRO A 183 2.20 14.99 10.31
CA PRO A 183 3.11 14.92 11.43
C PRO A 183 3.32 16.27 12.14
N CYS A 184 3.03 17.39 11.46
CA CYS A 184 3.17 18.72 12.04
C CYS A 184 2.00 19.04 12.98
N MET A 185 0.79 18.61 12.62
CA MET A 185 -0.41 18.74 13.46
C MET A 185 -0.42 17.76 14.63
N ILE A 186 -0.08 16.49 14.40
CA ILE A 186 -0.23 15.42 15.40
C ILE A 186 0.99 15.30 16.33
N GLN A 187 2.18 15.70 15.86
CA GLN A 187 3.43 15.63 16.63
C GLN A 187 3.71 14.20 17.15
N TYR A 188 3.89 13.26 16.22
CA TYR A 188 4.11 11.85 16.54
C TYR A 188 5.37 11.65 17.40
N ASP A 189 5.25 10.75 18.39
CA ASP A 189 6.35 10.37 19.26
C ASP A 189 7.31 9.39 18.55
N ILE A 190 6.76 8.55 17.66
CA ILE A 190 7.54 7.61 16.82
C ILE A 190 7.11 7.76 15.36
N ILE A 191 8.07 8.00 14.48
CA ILE A 191 7.89 7.98 13.02
C ILE A 191 8.82 6.92 12.45
N GLY A 192 8.29 5.70 12.31
CA GLY A 192 9.01 4.58 11.71
C GLY A 192 9.06 4.64 10.18
N LYS A 193 9.93 3.84 9.59
CA LYS A 193 10.06 3.66 8.15
C LYS A 193 9.79 2.21 7.77
N LEU A 194 9.15 1.98 6.64
CA LEU A 194 8.94 0.62 6.13
C LEU A 194 10.29 -0.06 5.82
N GLU A 195 11.29 0.72 5.45
CA GLU A 195 12.65 0.25 5.15
C GLU A 195 13.35 -0.34 6.39
N SER A 196 13.05 0.18 7.60
CA SER A 196 13.55 -0.29 8.91
C SER A 196 12.44 -0.88 9.79
N PHE A 197 11.38 -1.40 9.16
CA PHE A 197 10.13 -1.75 9.85
C PHE A 197 10.33 -2.65 11.07
N TYR A 198 11.19 -3.65 10.99
CA TYR A 198 11.41 -4.61 12.09
C TYR A 198 11.93 -3.91 13.35
N ASP A 199 12.94 -3.07 13.20
CA ASP A 199 13.58 -2.36 14.32
C ASP A 199 12.63 -1.29 14.88
N ASP A 200 12.02 -0.49 14.01
CA ASP A 200 11.08 0.57 14.41
C ASP A 200 9.83 0.01 15.10
N MET A 201 9.35 -1.16 14.64
CA MET A 201 8.21 -1.82 15.26
C MET A 201 8.57 -2.47 16.60
N THR A 202 9.77 -3.04 16.71
CA THR A 202 10.27 -3.59 17.98
C THR A 202 10.36 -2.49 19.04
N GLU A 203 10.92 -1.34 18.67
CA GLU A 203 11.03 -0.17 19.56
C GLU A 203 9.66 0.41 19.93
N THR A 204 8.74 0.46 18.96
CA THR A 204 7.35 0.88 19.22
C THR A 204 6.69 -0.04 20.25
N LEU A 205 6.79 -1.36 20.08
CA LEU A 205 6.19 -2.34 20.99
C LEU A 205 6.78 -2.24 22.40
N ARG A 206 8.09 -1.99 22.52
CA ARG A 206 8.76 -1.73 23.79
C ARG A 206 8.25 -0.44 24.45
N THR A 207 8.10 0.63 23.68
CA THR A 207 7.64 1.94 24.18
C THR A 207 6.23 1.88 24.77
N ILE A 208 5.33 1.12 24.14
CA ILE A 208 3.94 0.97 24.61
C ILE A 208 3.77 -0.20 25.62
N GLY A 209 4.86 -0.88 26.00
CA GLY A 209 4.82 -2.01 26.94
C GLY A 209 4.11 -3.27 26.40
N ALA A 210 4.16 -3.50 25.09
CA ALA A 210 3.49 -4.60 24.40
C ALA A 210 4.44 -5.68 23.83
N GLN A 211 5.73 -5.62 24.14
CA GLN A 211 6.73 -6.57 23.61
C GLN A 211 6.43 -8.04 23.92
N ASP A 212 5.77 -8.33 25.06
CA ASP A 212 5.43 -9.72 25.44
C ASP A 212 4.16 -10.26 24.74
N LYS A 213 3.47 -9.41 23.98
CA LYS A 213 2.21 -9.75 23.30
C LYS A 213 2.43 -10.23 21.88
N ILE A 214 3.46 -9.72 21.22
CA ILE A 214 3.71 -9.92 19.80
C ILE A 214 5.08 -10.57 19.62
N TYR A 215 5.09 -11.74 18.97
CA TYR A 215 6.32 -12.39 18.55
C TYR A 215 6.63 -11.97 17.11
N LEU A 216 7.55 -11.02 16.94
CA LEU A 216 8.04 -10.63 15.62
C LEU A 216 9.12 -11.63 15.16
N PRO A 217 8.89 -12.42 14.11
CA PRO A 217 9.93 -13.31 13.59
C PRO A 217 11.09 -12.50 12.98
N LYS A 218 12.25 -13.14 12.83
CA LYS A 218 13.43 -12.53 12.20
C LYS A 218 13.09 -11.93 10.82
N VAL A 219 13.78 -10.85 10.45
CA VAL A 219 13.51 -10.02 9.25
C VAL A 219 13.23 -10.83 7.98
N ASP A 220 14.09 -11.80 7.64
CA ASP A 220 13.92 -12.61 6.43
C ASP A 220 12.61 -13.42 6.47
N SER A 221 12.35 -14.13 7.58
CA SER A 221 11.14 -14.91 7.79
C SER A 221 9.88 -14.04 7.82
N LEU A 222 9.97 -12.87 8.45
CA LEU A 222 8.90 -11.86 8.48
C LEU A 222 8.54 -11.40 7.06
N SER A 223 9.55 -11.00 6.28
CA SER A 223 9.35 -10.49 4.92
C SER A 223 8.71 -11.55 4.00
N LEU A 224 9.10 -12.81 4.14
CA LEU A 224 8.59 -13.90 3.33
C LEU A 224 7.14 -14.23 3.71
N ALA A 225 6.84 -14.32 5.00
CA ALA A 225 5.51 -14.64 5.47
C ALA A 225 4.50 -13.54 5.13
N ILE A 226 4.88 -12.27 5.28
CA ILE A 226 4.07 -11.13 4.85
C ILE A 226 3.79 -11.21 3.34
N ARG A 227 4.83 -11.42 2.52
CA ARG A 227 4.67 -11.56 1.06
C ARG A 227 3.71 -12.70 0.70
N LYS A 228 3.90 -13.89 1.26
CA LYS A 228 3.04 -15.05 1.01
C LYS A 228 1.58 -14.76 1.38
N GLY A 229 1.33 -14.20 2.56
CA GLY A 229 -0.03 -13.86 3.01
C GLY A 229 -0.70 -12.78 2.15
N MET A 230 0.04 -11.72 1.78
CA MET A 230 -0.47 -10.68 0.88
C MET A 230 -0.80 -11.21 -0.51
N MET A 231 0.06 -12.06 -1.09
CA MET A 231 -0.21 -12.68 -2.39
C MET A 231 -1.43 -13.59 -2.35
N ALA A 232 -1.55 -14.44 -1.33
CA ALA A 232 -2.72 -15.29 -1.17
C ALA A 232 -4.01 -14.47 -1.12
N GLN A 233 -4.04 -13.38 -0.36
CA GLN A 233 -5.19 -12.49 -0.28
C GLN A 233 -5.52 -11.82 -1.63
N GLU A 234 -4.50 -11.30 -2.34
CA GLU A 234 -4.69 -10.67 -3.65
C GLU A 234 -5.21 -11.67 -4.69
N ILE A 235 -4.79 -12.93 -4.63
CA ILE A 235 -5.32 -14.01 -5.49
C ILE A 235 -6.80 -14.23 -5.17
N GLU A 236 -7.18 -14.39 -3.91
CA GLU A 236 -8.59 -14.59 -3.52
C GLU A 236 -9.48 -13.42 -3.99
N ILE A 237 -9.02 -12.17 -3.81
CA ILE A 237 -9.71 -10.97 -4.31
C ILE A 237 -9.83 -10.96 -5.84
N SER A 238 -8.76 -11.37 -6.53
CA SER A 238 -8.77 -11.46 -7.99
C SER A 238 -9.84 -12.45 -8.47
N PHE A 239 -9.90 -13.63 -7.84
CA PHE A 239 -10.86 -14.68 -8.19
C PHE A 239 -12.29 -14.32 -7.80
N SER A 240 -12.51 -13.52 -6.75
CA SER A 240 -13.86 -13.04 -6.43
C SER A 240 -14.45 -12.12 -7.50
N HIS A 241 -13.62 -11.42 -8.29
CA HIS A 241 -14.06 -10.55 -9.38
C HIS A 241 -14.14 -11.24 -10.75
N LEU A 242 -13.77 -12.52 -10.85
CA LEU A 242 -13.64 -13.24 -12.13
C LEU A 242 -14.94 -13.23 -12.97
N ASN A 243 -16.09 -13.45 -12.33
CA ASN A 243 -17.38 -13.45 -13.03
C ASN A 243 -17.71 -12.07 -13.64
N GLU A 244 -17.38 -10.99 -12.93
CA GLU A 244 -17.59 -9.63 -13.43
C GLU A 244 -16.61 -9.29 -14.56
N LEU A 245 -15.34 -9.70 -14.41
CA LEU A 245 -14.31 -9.56 -15.44
C LEU A 245 -14.71 -10.26 -16.75
N ASN A 246 -15.25 -11.48 -16.66
CA ASN A 246 -15.76 -12.23 -17.80
C ASN A 246 -16.91 -11.50 -18.50
N LYS A 247 -17.85 -10.92 -17.74
CA LYS A 247 -18.96 -10.13 -18.30
C LYS A 247 -18.49 -8.87 -19.03
N LEU A 248 -17.43 -8.22 -18.53
CA LEU A 248 -16.89 -7.00 -19.13
C LEU A 248 -16.11 -7.28 -20.44
N GLY A 249 -15.70 -8.52 -20.70
CA GLY A 249 -14.93 -8.87 -21.90
C GLY A 249 -13.54 -8.21 -21.97
N CYS A 250 -13.03 -7.70 -20.84
CA CYS A 250 -11.76 -6.96 -20.80
C CYS A 250 -10.54 -7.89 -20.72
N ILE A 251 -10.68 -9.04 -20.07
CA ILE A 251 -9.65 -10.07 -19.94
C ILE A 251 -10.31 -11.41 -20.26
N SER A 252 -9.67 -12.21 -21.11
CA SER A 252 -10.15 -13.58 -21.39
C SER A 252 -9.82 -14.54 -20.23
N GLU A 253 -10.54 -15.65 -20.15
CA GLU A 253 -10.29 -16.68 -19.14
C GLU A 253 -8.85 -17.20 -19.15
N LYS A 254 -8.22 -17.30 -20.34
CA LYS A 254 -6.83 -17.74 -20.48
C LYS A 254 -5.82 -16.68 -20.02
N GLU A 255 -6.15 -15.40 -20.18
CA GLU A 255 -5.29 -14.28 -19.77
C GLU A 255 -5.36 -14.00 -18.28
N PHE A 256 -6.47 -14.35 -17.63
CA PHE A 256 -6.70 -14.00 -16.23
C PHE A 256 -5.62 -14.56 -15.27
N PRO A 257 -5.30 -15.88 -15.26
CA PRO A 257 -4.25 -16.41 -14.38
C PRO A 257 -2.88 -15.78 -14.68
N LEU A 258 -2.56 -15.61 -15.96
CA LEU A 258 -1.32 -14.95 -16.39
C LEU A 258 -1.20 -13.55 -15.82
N ARG A 259 -2.29 -12.79 -15.85
CA ARG A 259 -2.30 -11.41 -15.36
C ARG A 259 -2.19 -11.32 -13.84
N VAL A 260 -2.82 -12.24 -13.11
CA VAL A 260 -2.66 -12.33 -11.64
C VAL A 260 -1.19 -12.61 -11.29
N VAL A 261 -0.54 -13.54 -11.98
CA VAL A 261 0.88 -13.83 -11.74
C VAL A 261 1.77 -12.67 -12.19
N GLN A 262 1.47 -12.04 -13.32
CA GLN A 262 2.23 -10.90 -13.85
C GLN A 262 2.23 -9.72 -12.87
N ASN A 263 1.14 -9.53 -12.13
CA ASN A 263 1.09 -8.56 -11.04
C ASN A 263 2.17 -8.86 -9.97
N PHE A 264 2.36 -10.12 -9.57
CA PHE A 264 3.40 -10.47 -8.58
C PHE A 264 4.82 -10.41 -9.15
N VAL A 265 5.00 -10.70 -10.45
CA VAL A 265 6.27 -10.47 -11.14
C VAL A 265 6.60 -8.99 -11.18
N SER A 266 5.64 -8.11 -11.47
CA SER A 266 5.90 -6.67 -11.48
C SER A 266 6.30 -6.17 -10.08
N HIS A 267 5.72 -6.72 -9.01
CA HIS A 267 6.15 -6.38 -7.64
C HIS A 267 7.54 -6.97 -7.26
N GLY A 268 8.13 -7.80 -8.12
CA GLY A 268 9.37 -8.52 -7.83
C GLY A 268 9.23 -9.60 -6.76
N TYR A 269 8.02 -10.10 -6.51
CA TYR A 269 7.77 -11.18 -5.55
C TYR A 269 8.07 -12.58 -6.14
N ILE A 270 8.04 -12.68 -7.47
CA ILE A 270 8.34 -13.88 -8.23
C ILE A 270 9.26 -13.45 -9.38
N GLY A 271 10.24 -14.29 -9.74
CA GLY A 271 11.08 -14.07 -10.92
C GLY A 271 10.30 -14.15 -12.24
N GLN A 272 10.96 -13.74 -13.33
CA GLN A 272 10.44 -13.96 -14.68
C GLN A 272 10.27 -15.46 -14.95
N PHE A 273 9.28 -15.81 -15.77
CA PHE A 273 8.96 -17.19 -16.12
C PHE A 273 8.79 -17.36 -17.63
N GLY A 274 9.16 -18.55 -18.13
CA GLY A 274 9.27 -18.86 -19.55
C GLY A 274 7.95 -19.29 -20.19
N GLU A 275 8.05 -19.74 -21.44
CA GLU A 275 6.90 -20.21 -22.22
C GLU A 275 6.23 -21.44 -21.60
N LYS A 276 7.01 -22.33 -20.99
CA LYS A 276 6.50 -23.51 -20.29
C LYS A 276 5.55 -23.13 -19.16
N GLU A 277 5.98 -22.22 -18.27
CA GLU A 277 5.15 -21.73 -17.17
C GLU A 277 3.92 -20.97 -17.68
N ARG A 278 4.06 -20.18 -18.75
CA ARG A 278 2.92 -19.49 -19.38
C ARG A 278 1.88 -20.49 -19.89
N LEU A 279 2.33 -21.58 -20.52
CA LEU A 279 1.45 -22.63 -21.01
C LEU A 279 0.76 -23.36 -19.85
N GLU A 280 1.47 -23.65 -18.75
CA GLU A 280 0.88 -24.19 -17.52
C GLU A 280 -0.21 -23.28 -16.96
N LEU A 281 0.06 -21.97 -16.83
CA LEU A 281 -0.88 -20.97 -16.32
C LEU A 281 -2.13 -20.83 -17.20
N SER A 282 -1.96 -20.87 -18.54
CA SER A 282 -3.08 -20.77 -19.49
C SER A 282 -4.07 -21.95 -19.41
N LYS A 283 -3.66 -23.07 -18.81
CA LYS A 283 -4.48 -24.26 -18.59
C LYS A 283 -5.23 -24.23 -17.26
N ILE A 284 -4.89 -23.30 -16.36
CA ILE A 284 -5.61 -23.11 -15.10
C ILE A 284 -6.98 -22.53 -15.44
N ALA A 285 -8.01 -23.35 -15.34
CA ALA A 285 -9.37 -22.92 -15.58
C ALA A 285 -9.80 -21.79 -14.61
N SER A 286 -10.78 -21.00 -15.01
CA SER A 286 -11.32 -19.87 -14.24
C SER A 286 -12.35 -20.34 -13.21
N GLY A 287 -11.92 -21.05 -12.15
CA GLY A 287 -12.82 -21.66 -11.15
C GLY A 287 -12.42 -21.37 -9.69
N PRO A 288 -13.33 -21.44 -8.71
CA PRO A 288 -13.02 -21.13 -7.29
C PRO A 288 -12.00 -22.08 -6.65
N THR A 289 -11.96 -23.35 -7.09
CA THR A 289 -10.92 -24.31 -6.70
C THR A 289 -9.53 -23.92 -7.22
N ASN A 290 -9.45 -22.98 -8.18
CA ASN A 290 -8.23 -22.60 -8.86
C ASN A 290 -7.48 -21.43 -8.20
N ALA A 291 -8.11 -20.65 -7.30
CA ALA A 291 -7.41 -19.68 -6.46
C ALA A 291 -6.36 -20.37 -5.56
N LYS A 292 -6.77 -21.47 -4.91
CA LYS A 292 -5.88 -22.31 -4.10
C LYS A 292 -4.80 -22.98 -4.94
N TYR A 293 -5.12 -23.45 -6.14
CA TYR A 293 -4.15 -24.03 -7.06
C TYR A 293 -3.11 -22.99 -7.50
N LEU A 294 -3.54 -21.81 -7.91
CA LEU A 294 -2.65 -20.73 -8.33
C LEU A 294 -1.75 -20.27 -7.19
N THR A 295 -2.28 -20.17 -5.97
CA THR A 295 -1.50 -19.85 -4.76
C THR A 295 -0.40 -20.88 -4.53
N LYS A 296 -0.72 -22.18 -4.59
CA LYS A 296 0.28 -23.26 -4.48
C LYS A 296 1.32 -23.20 -5.60
N TRP A 297 0.89 -22.94 -6.83
CA TRP A 297 1.78 -22.81 -7.98
C TRP A 297 2.77 -21.65 -7.77
N ILE A 298 2.29 -20.47 -7.36
CA ILE A 298 3.13 -19.29 -7.08
C ILE A 298 4.16 -19.60 -5.98
N PHE A 299 3.73 -20.19 -4.85
CA PHE A 299 4.65 -20.49 -3.76
C PHE A 299 5.74 -21.48 -4.17
N LYS A 300 5.41 -22.46 -5.04
CA LYS A 300 6.40 -23.36 -5.63
C LYS A 300 7.42 -22.62 -6.49
N GLN A 301 7.02 -21.59 -7.25
CA GLN A 301 7.99 -20.80 -8.03
C GLN A 301 8.90 -19.95 -7.15
N MET A 302 8.38 -19.43 -6.03
CA MET A 302 9.21 -18.71 -5.06
C MET A 302 10.27 -19.62 -4.45
N GLU A 303 9.92 -20.87 -4.13
CA GLU A 303 10.84 -21.85 -3.53
C GLU A 303 11.97 -22.28 -4.48
N LYS A 304 11.75 -22.22 -5.80
CA LYS A 304 12.78 -22.52 -6.81
C LYS A 304 13.73 -21.35 -7.07
N SER A 305 13.35 -20.14 -6.69
CA SER A 305 14.13 -18.94 -6.98
C SER A 305 15.17 -18.70 -5.90
N ASP A 306 16.35 -18.20 -6.28
CA ASP A 306 17.39 -17.87 -5.31
C ASP A 306 16.89 -16.79 -4.32
N SER A 307 17.10 -17.04 -3.02
CA SER A 307 16.58 -16.17 -1.96
C SER A 307 17.23 -14.79 -1.95
N SER A 308 18.50 -14.67 -2.38
CA SER A 308 19.19 -13.38 -2.51
C SER A 308 18.66 -12.60 -3.71
N TYR A 309 18.41 -13.27 -4.84
CA TYR A 309 17.78 -12.70 -6.03
C TYR A 309 16.38 -12.14 -5.71
N LEU A 310 15.51 -12.94 -5.09
CA LEU A 310 14.14 -12.52 -4.72
C LEU A 310 14.11 -11.39 -3.68
N ARG A 311 15.18 -11.19 -2.90
CA ARG A 311 15.27 -10.06 -1.96
C ARG A 311 15.50 -8.74 -2.70
N ASN A 312 16.29 -8.75 -3.77
CA ASN A 312 16.64 -7.53 -4.50
C ASN A 312 15.65 -7.18 -5.62
N LEU A 313 14.94 -8.17 -6.17
CA LEU A 313 14.07 -8.01 -7.33
C LEU A 313 13.00 -6.91 -7.23
N PRO A 314 12.32 -6.68 -6.09
CA PRO A 314 11.37 -5.58 -5.95
C PRO A 314 12.01 -4.22 -6.22
N LYS A 315 13.18 -3.97 -5.61
CA LYS A 315 13.93 -2.71 -5.75
C LYS A 315 14.42 -2.51 -7.19
N GLU A 316 14.88 -3.56 -7.84
CA GLU A 316 15.34 -3.48 -9.23
C GLU A 316 14.18 -3.23 -10.21
N THR A 317 13.00 -3.81 -9.94
CA THR A 317 11.82 -3.61 -10.79
C THR A 317 11.26 -2.19 -10.66
N GLU A 318 11.30 -1.65 -9.44
CA GLU A 318 10.99 -0.24 -9.20
C GLU A 318 11.96 0.69 -9.93
N LYS A 319 13.27 0.50 -9.75
CA LYS A 319 14.29 1.30 -10.47
C LYS A 319 14.08 1.26 -11.98
N ALA A 320 13.79 0.07 -12.53
CA ALA A 320 13.55 -0.09 -13.96
C ALA A 320 12.33 0.71 -14.44
N ALA A 321 11.27 0.81 -13.64
CA ALA A 321 10.08 1.58 -13.98
C ALA A 321 10.34 3.09 -14.06
N TYR A 322 11.20 3.64 -13.18
CA TYR A 322 11.56 5.06 -13.20
C TYR A 322 12.69 5.40 -14.19
N LYS A 323 13.54 4.42 -14.57
CA LYS A 323 14.74 4.62 -15.39
C LYS A 323 14.47 5.29 -16.75
N ASN A 324 13.33 5.01 -17.36
CA ASN A 324 13.00 5.49 -18.71
C ASN A 324 12.17 6.79 -18.73
N LEU A 325 11.92 7.39 -17.58
CA LEU A 325 11.15 8.63 -17.49
C LEU A 325 12.00 9.85 -17.86
N THR A 326 11.34 10.90 -18.35
CA THR A 326 12.02 12.16 -18.67
C THR A 326 12.49 12.86 -17.38
N LYS A 327 13.58 13.63 -17.48
CA LYS A 327 14.05 14.46 -16.37
C LYS A 327 12.98 15.44 -15.89
N ASP A 328 12.20 16.01 -16.82
CA ASP A 328 11.10 16.92 -16.52
C ASP A 328 10.02 16.24 -15.64
N MET A 329 9.56 15.06 -16.05
CA MET A 329 8.57 14.31 -15.28
C MET A 329 9.07 13.97 -13.88
N LEU A 330 10.33 13.54 -13.75
CA LEU A 330 10.95 13.26 -12.45
C LEU A 330 11.02 14.51 -11.56
N LEU A 331 11.42 15.67 -12.11
CA LEU A 331 11.44 16.93 -11.35
C LEU A 331 10.04 17.34 -10.88
N ARG A 332 9.03 17.27 -11.76
CA ARG A 332 7.66 17.61 -11.42
C ARG A 332 7.07 16.65 -10.38
N LEU A 333 7.40 15.35 -10.48
CA LEU A 333 7.03 14.36 -9.48
C LEU A 333 7.69 14.65 -8.11
N LYS A 334 8.97 15.04 -8.10
CA LYS A 334 9.67 15.48 -6.89
C LYS A 334 8.94 16.63 -6.22
N VAL A 335 8.49 17.62 -6.99
CA VAL A 335 7.72 18.76 -6.49
C VAL A 335 6.37 18.30 -5.91
N ALA A 336 5.65 17.42 -6.62
CA ALA A 336 4.36 16.90 -6.19
C ALA A 336 4.38 16.18 -4.82
N TYR A 337 5.52 15.57 -4.46
CA TYR A 337 5.71 14.85 -3.19
C TYR A 337 6.78 15.49 -2.29
N LEU A 338 7.18 16.74 -2.55
CA LEU A 338 8.31 17.40 -1.88
C LEU A 338 8.22 17.38 -0.35
N HIS A 339 7.03 17.59 0.18
CA HIS A 339 6.79 17.56 1.62
C HIS A 339 7.04 16.17 2.23
N ASP A 340 6.66 15.08 1.54
CA ASP A 340 6.95 13.74 2.04
C ASP A 340 8.48 13.47 2.04
N PHE A 341 9.19 13.84 0.97
CA PHE A 341 10.65 13.71 0.93
C PHE A 341 11.34 14.47 2.07
N THR A 342 10.95 15.73 2.27
CA THR A 342 11.60 16.63 3.25
C THR A 342 11.19 16.37 4.70
N LEU A 343 9.92 16.01 4.97
CA LEU A 343 9.45 15.75 6.33
C LEU A 343 10.00 14.44 6.88
N PHE A 344 10.12 13.42 6.02
CA PHE A 344 10.49 12.07 6.43
C PHE A 344 11.95 11.70 6.09
N GLY A 345 12.71 12.64 5.52
CA GLY A 345 14.13 12.46 5.23
C GLY A 345 14.38 11.35 4.22
N TYR A 346 13.71 11.46 3.06
CA TYR A 346 13.96 10.62 1.90
C TYR A 346 14.67 11.43 0.82
N ASP A 347 15.66 10.82 0.19
CA ASP A 347 16.32 11.37 -0.98
C ASP A 347 15.50 11.09 -2.23
N PHE A 348 15.59 11.99 -3.22
CA PHE A 348 14.94 11.82 -4.52
C PHE A 348 15.93 11.27 -5.55
#